data_AF-A0A0K2UMQ2-F1
#
_entry.id   AF-A0A0K2UMQ2-F1
#
_cell.length_a   1.000
_cell.length_b   1.000
_cell.length_c   1.000
_cell.angle_alpha   90.00
_cell.angle_beta   90.00
_cell.angle_gamma   90.00
#
_symmetry.space_group_name_H-M   'P 1'
#
loop_
_entity.id
_entity.type
_entity.pdbx_description
1 polymer ?
#
loop_
_entity_poly.entity_id
_entity_poly.type
_entity_poly.pdbx_seq_one_letter_code
_entity_poly.pdbx_strand_id
1 'polypeptide(L)'
;ADITFSTTPHSRKKSTISHSSQFFSNGNDTEGTWIPNQSKNECGNALNYGFIFGGKDATLGEFPFVALLGYESVSIKRNYDYLCGGVLINRRYVITAAHCETDEKPIKTVVLGEFDIRDDPDCRADCRMAQRFNKGLDVTKHPRFNFDGHVAHNDIALIRLPRLVTTIKEDAQTFVSPICLPNSNPSNNPSSSGIKELTVVGWGKTSYERNIFINKGIGSEILQKLKLNVVPFSICKDLLNQITKCHICALGKDGEDSCNGDSGSPLIYVP
;
A
#
# COMPACT_ATOMS: atom_id res chain seq x y z
N ALA A 1 -70.89 32.20 -38.54
CA ALA A 1 -70.92 30.75 -38.25
C ALA A 1 -70.14 30.56 -36.96
N ASP A 2 -70.88 30.48 -35.85
CA ASP A 2 -70.37 30.05 -34.55
C ASP A 2 -69.93 28.58 -34.60
N ILE A 3 -68.97 28.21 -33.74
CA ILE A 3 -69.10 27.20 -32.66
C ILE A 3 -67.70 26.74 -32.16
N THR A 4 -67.35 27.29 -30.98
CA THR A 4 -66.74 26.71 -29.76
C THR A 4 -65.42 25.89 -29.73
N PHE A 5 -64.46 26.48 -29.00
CA PHE A 5 -63.57 26.02 -27.91
C PHE A 5 -63.29 24.52 -27.64
N SER A 6 -61.99 24.22 -27.43
CA SER A 6 -61.52 23.31 -26.40
C SER A 6 -60.17 23.79 -25.83
N THR A 7 -60.11 23.93 -24.51
CA THR A 7 -58.96 24.33 -23.70
C THR A 7 -58.24 23.08 -23.17
N THR A 8 -56.92 23.02 -23.25
CA THR A 8 -56.10 22.20 -22.33
C THR A 8 -54.76 22.89 -22.03
N PRO A 9 -54.45 23.12 -20.73
CA PRO A 9 -53.15 23.56 -20.27
C PRO A 9 -52.36 22.37 -19.70
N HIS A 10 -51.09 22.16 -20.04
CA HIS A 10 -50.22 21.27 -19.25
C HIS A 10 -48.79 21.78 -19.12
N SER A 11 -48.61 22.59 -18.07
CA SER A 11 -47.58 22.50 -17.04
C SER A 11 -46.34 21.64 -17.33
N ARG A 12 -45.18 22.32 -17.33
CA ARG A 12 -43.83 21.77 -17.19
C ARG A 12 -43.75 20.67 -16.12
N LYS A 13 -43.12 19.54 -16.46
CA LYS A 13 -42.40 18.69 -15.50
C LYS A 13 -40.98 18.49 -16.01
N LYS A 14 -40.04 19.30 -15.48
CA LYS A 14 -38.61 18.92 -15.49
C LYS A 14 -38.50 17.76 -14.50
N SER A 15 -38.18 16.57 -15.00
CA SER A 15 -37.84 15.44 -14.14
C SER A 15 -36.46 15.70 -13.54
N THR A 16 -36.44 16.29 -12.36
CA THR A 16 -35.26 16.29 -11.51
C THR A 16 -35.13 14.88 -10.94
N ILE A 17 -34.27 14.04 -11.54
CA ILE A 17 -33.86 12.79 -10.91
C ILE A 17 -32.98 13.21 -9.73
N SER A 18 -33.58 13.23 -8.54
CA SER A 18 -32.83 13.31 -7.30
C SER A 18 -32.17 11.95 -7.09
N HIS A 19 -30.92 11.82 -7.53
CA HIS A 19 -30.06 10.80 -6.95
C HIS A 19 -29.82 11.20 -5.50
N SER A 20 -30.56 10.57 -4.57
CA SER A 20 -30.21 10.55 -3.17
C SER A 20 -28.86 9.83 -3.04
N SER A 21 -27.78 10.58 -3.23
CA SER A 21 -26.49 10.24 -2.67
C SER A 21 -26.64 10.38 -1.16
N GLN A 22 -27.13 9.32 -0.51
CA GLN A 22 -26.89 9.12 0.91
C GLN A 22 -25.41 8.83 1.07
N PHE A 23 -24.62 9.90 1.01
CA PHE A 23 -23.28 9.95 1.56
C PHE A 23 -23.41 9.64 3.04
N PHE A 24 -23.09 8.40 3.43
CA PHE A 24 -22.67 8.13 4.79
C PHE A 24 -21.28 8.74 4.99
N SER A 25 -21.22 10.07 4.98
CA SER A 25 -20.12 10.81 5.56
C SER A 25 -20.31 10.75 7.08
N ASN A 26 -19.75 9.72 7.71
CA ASN A 26 -19.40 9.87 9.11
C ASN A 26 -18.42 11.04 9.17
N GLY A 27 -18.84 12.17 9.75
CA GLY A 27 -18.24 13.50 9.62
C GLY A 27 -16.85 13.70 10.23
N ASN A 28 -15.91 12.78 10.04
CA ASN A 28 -14.52 12.84 10.54
C ASN A 28 -13.44 12.71 9.45
N ASP A 29 -13.78 12.53 8.17
CA ASP A 29 -12.79 12.23 7.12
C ASP A 29 -12.24 13.47 6.38
N THR A 30 -12.53 14.68 6.85
CA THR A 30 -11.99 15.91 6.23
C THR A 30 -10.50 16.12 6.53
N GLU A 31 -10.01 15.61 7.65
CA GLU A 31 -8.60 15.72 8.05
C GLU A 31 -7.77 14.47 7.75
N GLY A 32 -8.41 13.36 7.38
CA GLY A 32 -7.76 12.08 7.11
C GLY A 32 -7.13 11.43 8.34
N THR A 33 -7.66 11.72 9.53
CA THR A 33 -7.25 11.12 10.82
C THR A 33 -8.05 9.87 11.18
N TRP A 34 -9.02 9.50 10.35
CA TRP A 34 -9.86 8.33 10.55
C TRP A 34 -9.07 7.02 10.46
N ILE A 35 -9.44 6.05 11.31
CA ILE A 35 -8.89 4.70 11.32
C ILE A 35 -9.94 3.76 10.69
N PRO A 36 -9.65 3.12 9.55
CA PRO A 36 -10.59 2.23 8.90
C PRO A 36 -11.02 1.04 9.75
N ASN A 37 -12.31 0.70 9.68
CA ASN A 37 -12.87 -0.47 10.35
C ASN A 37 -13.10 -1.64 9.38
N GLN A 38 -12.44 -2.76 9.64
CA GLN A 38 -12.57 -3.99 8.86
C GLN A 38 -14.03 -4.50 8.80
N SER A 39 -14.80 -4.45 9.89
CA SER A 39 -16.19 -4.95 9.91
C SER A 39 -17.16 -4.10 9.11
N LYS A 40 -16.76 -2.86 8.78
CA LYS A 40 -17.52 -1.94 7.91
C LYS A 40 -17.01 -1.94 6.47
N ASN A 41 -16.13 -2.87 6.12
CA ASN A 41 -15.53 -2.95 4.79
C ASN A 41 -14.80 -1.66 4.38
N GLU A 42 -14.09 -1.06 5.34
CA GLU A 42 -13.41 0.22 5.17
C GLU A 42 -11.93 0.10 4.78
N CYS A 43 -11.36 -1.10 4.89
CA CYS A 43 -9.96 -1.41 4.58
C CYS A 43 -9.80 -2.88 4.18
N GLY A 44 -8.61 -3.25 3.70
CA GLY A 44 -8.20 -4.64 3.51
C GLY A 44 -8.86 -5.35 2.32
N ASN A 45 -9.60 -4.61 1.50
CA ASN A 45 -10.21 -5.13 0.29
C ASN A 45 -9.17 -5.21 -0.83
N ALA A 46 -8.62 -6.40 -1.02
CA ALA A 46 -7.91 -6.74 -2.26
C ALA A 46 -8.93 -6.74 -3.41
N LEU A 47 -8.54 -6.20 -4.56
CA LEU A 47 -9.39 -6.29 -5.74
C LEU A 47 -9.20 -7.68 -6.35
N ASN A 48 -10.29 -8.44 -6.47
CA ASN A 48 -10.29 -9.81 -7.00
C ASN A 48 -9.97 -9.82 -8.51
N TYR A 49 -8.70 -9.63 -8.86
CA TYR A 49 -8.19 -9.80 -10.21
C TYR A 49 -7.20 -10.99 -10.18
N GLY A 50 -7.69 -12.22 -10.33
CA GLY A 50 -6.97 -13.46 -10.72
C GLY A 50 -5.55 -13.78 -10.20
N PHE A 51 -5.35 -14.98 -9.64
CA PHE A 51 -4.02 -15.48 -9.23
C PHE A 51 -3.26 -16.22 -10.35
N ILE A 52 -1.93 -16.06 -10.41
CA ILE A 52 -0.99 -17.00 -11.07
C ILE A 52 0.18 -17.28 -10.07
N PHE A 53 0.80 -18.48 -10.10
CA PHE A 53 1.55 -19.24 -9.03
C PHE A 53 3.15 -19.30 -8.89
N GLY A 54 3.86 -18.72 -7.90
CA GLY A 54 5.29 -19.06 -7.60
C GLY A 54 6.37 -17.94 -7.59
N GLY A 55 6.22 -16.90 -6.75
CA GLY A 55 7.05 -15.69 -6.76
C GLY A 55 6.73 -14.87 -8.00
N LYS A 56 5.64 -14.09 -7.94
CA LYS A 56 4.95 -13.67 -9.15
C LYS A 56 4.52 -12.24 -9.15
N ASP A 57 4.53 -11.69 -10.37
CA ASP A 57 3.74 -10.54 -10.77
C ASP A 57 2.40 -10.61 -10.04
N ALA A 58 2.15 -9.58 -9.23
CA ALA A 58 0.81 -9.25 -8.80
C ALA A 58 -0.03 -8.98 -10.06
N THR A 59 -1.34 -8.96 -9.90
CA THR A 59 -2.18 -8.37 -10.93
C THR A 59 -2.42 -6.90 -10.64
N LEU A 60 -2.74 -6.16 -11.70
CA LEU A 60 -3.09 -4.76 -11.59
C LEU A 60 -4.25 -4.58 -10.60
N GLY A 61 -4.01 -3.83 -9.53
CA GLY A 61 -4.97 -3.55 -8.46
C GLY A 61 -5.12 -4.61 -7.36
N GLU A 62 -4.36 -5.71 -7.39
CA GLU A 62 -4.46 -6.78 -6.38
C GLU A 62 -4.22 -6.26 -4.95
N PHE A 63 -3.21 -5.40 -4.78
CA PHE A 63 -2.81 -4.84 -3.48
C PHE A 63 -2.90 -3.31 -3.48
N PRO A 64 -4.11 -2.74 -3.39
CA PRO A 64 -4.36 -1.31 -3.61
C PRO A 64 -3.85 -0.40 -2.46
N PHE A 65 -3.22 -0.97 -1.44
CA PHE A 65 -2.67 -0.26 -0.29
C PHE A 65 -1.16 -0.08 -0.38
N VAL A 66 -0.47 -0.75 -1.30
CA VAL A 66 1.00 -0.72 -1.37
C VAL A 66 1.45 0.65 -1.87
N ALA A 67 2.45 1.22 -1.21
CA ALA A 67 3.08 2.47 -1.58
C ALA A 67 4.52 2.22 -2.06
N LEU A 68 4.94 2.95 -3.08
CA LEU A 68 6.32 2.98 -3.56
C LEU A 68 6.97 4.30 -3.12
N LEU A 69 8.13 4.21 -2.47
CA LEU A 69 8.85 5.35 -1.91
C LEU A 69 10.09 5.67 -2.75
N GLY A 70 10.14 6.90 -3.25
CA GLY A 70 11.20 7.38 -4.13
C GLY A 70 12.07 8.42 -3.47
N TYR A 71 13.35 8.38 -3.82
CA TYR A 71 14.42 9.22 -3.31
C TYR A 71 15.03 10.00 -4.46
N GLU A 72 15.68 11.11 -4.17
CA GLU A 72 16.39 11.89 -5.20
C GLU A 72 17.41 11.01 -5.93
N SER A 73 17.29 10.93 -7.26
CA SER A 73 18.21 10.14 -8.06
C SER A 73 19.47 10.92 -8.36
N VAL A 74 20.61 10.22 -8.35
CA VAL A 74 21.89 10.74 -8.86
C VAL A 74 22.00 10.64 -10.38
N SER A 75 21.05 9.95 -11.04
CA SER A 75 21.04 9.75 -12.49
C SER A 75 20.36 10.91 -13.21
N ILE A 76 21.03 11.52 -14.19
CA ILE A 76 20.46 12.58 -15.05
C ILE A 76 19.23 12.14 -15.88
N LYS A 77 18.97 10.84 -15.98
CA LYS A 77 17.87 10.28 -16.79
C LYS A 77 16.58 10.02 -16.00
N ARG A 78 16.61 10.09 -14.67
CA ARG A 78 15.49 9.71 -13.81
C ARG A 78 15.38 10.69 -12.65
N ASN A 79 14.16 11.06 -12.27
CA ASN A 79 13.96 11.98 -11.14
C ASN A 79 14.13 11.28 -9.79
N TYR A 80 13.70 10.02 -9.72
CA TYR A 80 13.70 9.25 -8.48
C TYR A 80 14.32 7.87 -8.65
N ASP A 81 15.03 7.43 -7.61
CA ASP A 81 15.35 6.01 -7.38
C ASP A 81 14.39 5.49 -6.31
N TYR A 82 13.70 4.39 -6.58
CA TYR A 82 12.78 3.78 -5.63
C TYR A 82 13.49 2.67 -4.85
N LEU A 83 13.40 2.73 -3.52
CA LEU A 83 14.24 1.88 -2.64
C LEU A 83 13.48 1.26 -1.47
N CYS A 84 12.38 1.89 -1.08
CA CYS A 84 11.52 1.41 -0.03
C CYS A 84 10.08 1.34 -0.53
N GLY A 85 9.29 0.50 0.13
CA GLY A 85 7.85 0.52 0.07
C GLY A 85 7.23 1.11 1.33
N GLY A 86 5.91 1.09 1.33
CA GLY A 86 5.08 1.43 2.47
C GLY A 86 3.68 0.89 2.29
N VAL A 87 2.81 1.21 3.22
CA VAL A 87 1.40 0.80 3.17
C VAL A 87 0.46 1.90 3.61
N LEU A 88 -0.55 2.17 2.79
CA LEU A 88 -1.61 3.12 3.08
C LEU A 88 -2.53 2.56 4.16
N ILE A 89 -2.68 3.30 5.26
CA ILE A 89 -3.53 2.89 6.39
C ILE A 89 -4.82 3.70 6.51
N ASN A 90 -4.90 4.85 5.85
CA ASN A 90 -6.10 5.66 5.67
C ASN A 90 -5.86 6.64 4.52
N ARG A 91 -6.74 7.62 4.29
CA ARG A 91 -6.60 8.57 3.17
C ARG A 91 -5.45 9.57 3.31
N ARG A 92 -4.64 9.54 4.38
CA ARG A 92 -3.63 10.55 4.68
C ARG A 92 -2.29 9.99 5.12
N TYR A 93 -2.25 8.78 5.66
CA TYR A 93 -1.06 8.22 6.28
C TYR A 93 -0.62 6.93 5.59
N VAL A 94 0.69 6.87 5.35
CA VAL A 94 1.41 5.67 4.93
C VAL A 94 2.33 5.23 6.07
N ILE A 95 2.32 3.95 6.41
CA ILE A 95 3.33 3.34 7.29
C ILE A 95 4.50 2.86 6.44
N THR A 96 5.72 3.03 6.93
CA THR A 96 6.94 2.42 6.37
C THR A 96 7.92 2.08 7.52
N ALA A 97 9.10 1.56 7.19
CA ALA A 97 10.19 1.36 8.14
C ALA A 97 10.86 2.71 8.48
N ALA A 98 11.35 2.87 9.71
CA ALA A 98 12.03 4.09 10.12
C ALA A 98 13.37 4.29 9.39
N HIS A 99 14.08 3.20 9.07
CA HIS A 99 15.33 3.27 8.32
C HIS A 99 15.16 3.76 6.87
N CYS A 100 13.94 3.77 6.34
CA CYS A 100 13.65 4.33 5.02
C CYS A 100 13.73 5.86 5.00
N GLU A 101 13.83 6.53 6.15
CA GLU A 101 13.98 7.98 6.27
C GLU A 101 15.27 8.35 7.03
N THR A 102 16.24 8.91 6.31
CA THR A 102 17.48 9.46 6.89
C THR A 102 17.74 10.88 6.40
N ASP A 103 18.57 11.62 7.15
CA ASP A 103 18.92 13.00 6.78
C ASP A 103 19.72 13.05 5.47
N GLU A 104 20.56 12.03 5.21
CA GLU A 104 21.32 11.94 3.95
C GLU A 104 20.46 11.50 2.76
N LYS A 105 19.37 10.78 3.02
CA LYS A 105 18.52 10.20 1.98
C LYS A 105 17.04 10.27 2.36
N PRO A 106 16.46 11.48 2.42
CA PRO A 106 15.07 11.66 2.79
C PRO A 106 14.14 11.20 1.65
N ILE A 107 12.97 10.70 2.02
CA ILE A 107 11.91 10.31 1.08
C ILE A 107 11.43 11.57 0.33
N LYS A 108 11.45 11.51 -1.00
CA LYS A 108 11.05 12.63 -1.88
C LYS A 108 9.68 12.44 -2.51
N THR A 109 9.26 11.19 -2.72
CA THR A 109 7.94 10.91 -3.30
C THR A 109 7.31 9.67 -2.69
N VAL A 110 5.98 9.73 -2.51
CA VAL A 110 5.13 8.55 -2.28
C VAL A 110 4.27 8.34 -3.52
N VAL A 111 4.19 7.10 -4.00
CA VAL A 111 3.35 6.70 -5.13
C VAL A 111 2.37 5.62 -4.67
N LEU A 112 1.08 5.80 -4.97
CA LEU A 112 0.01 4.86 -4.63
C LEU A 112 -0.73 4.42 -5.88
N GLY A 113 -1.15 3.15 -5.94
CA GLY A 113 -1.86 2.58 -7.09
C GLY A 113 -0.97 2.29 -8.30
N GLU A 114 0.35 2.27 -8.09
CA GLU A 114 1.37 1.87 -9.08
C GLU A 114 1.38 0.35 -9.25
N PHE A 115 1.73 -0.12 -10.44
CA PHE A 115 1.88 -1.54 -10.75
C PHE A 115 3.13 -1.83 -11.59
N ASP A 116 3.24 -1.27 -12.79
CA ASP A 116 4.41 -1.38 -13.67
C ASP A 116 5.07 0.00 -13.82
N ILE A 117 6.18 0.20 -13.11
CA ILE A 117 6.83 1.53 -13.00
C ILE A 117 7.36 2.11 -14.32
N ARG A 118 7.32 1.33 -15.41
CA ARG A 118 7.70 1.77 -16.76
C ARG A 118 6.57 2.56 -17.43
N ASP A 119 5.34 2.32 -17.01
CA ASP A 119 4.12 2.81 -17.63
C ASP A 119 3.33 3.66 -16.63
N ASP A 120 2.73 4.76 -17.09
CA ASP A 120 1.78 5.56 -16.30
C ASP A 120 0.87 6.30 -17.31
N PRO A 121 -0.42 5.93 -17.47
CA PRO A 121 -1.16 4.94 -16.70
C PRO A 121 -0.76 3.48 -16.98
N ASP A 122 -0.95 2.63 -15.97
CA ASP A 122 -0.95 1.18 -16.13
C ASP A 122 -2.19 0.74 -16.92
N CYS A 123 -1.99 0.20 -18.12
CA CYS A 123 -3.07 -0.24 -19.00
C CYS A 123 -3.07 -1.76 -19.20
N ARG A 124 -4.11 -2.44 -18.69
CA ARG A 124 -4.40 -3.85 -19.01
C ARG A 124 -5.77 -3.95 -19.69
N ALA A 125 -6.76 -4.56 -19.03
CA ALA A 125 -8.15 -4.48 -19.49
C ALA A 125 -8.77 -3.09 -19.22
N ASP A 126 -8.22 -2.40 -18.22
CA ASP A 126 -8.56 -1.06 -17.78
C ASP A 126 -7.25 -0.26 -17.61
N CYS A 127 -7.31 1.05 -17.84
CA CYS A 127 -6.18 1.96 -17.58
C CYS A 127 -6.42 2.71 -16.27
N ARG A 128 -5.41 2.79 -15.41
CA ARG A 128 -5.48 3.52 -14.14
C ARG A 128 -4.16 4.25 -13.89
N MET A 129 -4.25 5.50 -13.43
CA MET A 129 -3.06 6.31 -13.11
C MET A 129 -2.66 6.13 -11.65
N ALA A 130 -1.35 6.14 -11.42
CA ALA A 130 -0.81 6.21 -10.07
C ALA A 130 -0.99 7.61 -9.47
N GLN A 131 -1.20 7.69 -8.16
CA GLN A 131 -1.24 8.96 -7.42
C GLN A 131 0.14 9.27 -6.84
N ARG A 132 0.73 10.39 -7.27
CA ARG A 132 2.07 10.83 -6.85
C ARG A 132 2.00 12.00 -5.87
N PHE A 133 2.87 11.96 -4.85
CA PHE A 133 2.98 12.95 -3.77
C PHE A 133 4.46 13.36 -3.62
N ASN A 134 4.88 14.37 -4.38
CA ASN A 134 6.29 14.71 -4.58
C ASN A 134 6.84 15.81 -3.64
N LYS A 135 5.99 16.43 -2.80
CA LYS A 135 6.35 17.58 -1.94
C LYS A 135 5.48 17.61 -0.69
N GLY A 136 6.00 18.18 0.40
CA GLY A 136 5.24 18.38 1.64
C GLY A 136 4.88 17.09 2.37
N LEU A 137 5.74 16.07 2.24
CA LEU A 137 5.70 14.88 3.07
C LEU A 137 6.20 15.23 4.48
N ASP A 138 5.51 14.75 5.50
CA ASP A 138 5.92 14.88 6.90
C ASP A 138 6.11 13.48 7.46
N VAL A 139 7.36 13.14 7.79
CA VAL A 139 7.77 11.79 8.21
C VAL A 139 8.12 11.80 9.69
N THR A 140 7.38 11.02 10.48
CA THR A 140 7.62 10.85 11.91
C THR A 140 8.11 9.43 12.18
N LYS A 141 9.40 9.30 12.53
CA LYS A 141 9.98 8.03 13.01
C LYS A 141 9.51 7.74 14.44
N HIS A 142 9.41 6.46 14.78
CA HIS A 142 9.15 6.07 16.16
C HIS A 142 10.24 6.63 17.09
N PRO A 143 9.90 7.26 18.24
CA PRO A 143 10.87 7.97 19.09
C PRO A 143 11.91 7.06 19.75
N ARG A 144 11.66 5.74 19.76
CA ARG A 144 12.60 4.72 20.24
C ARG A 144 13.20 3.89 19.10
N PHE A 145 13.12 4.36 17.85
CA PHE A 145 13.84 3.72 16.75
C PHE A 145 15.34 3.69 17.08
N ASN A 146 15.95 2.52 16.93
CA ASN A 146 17.37 2.34 17.12
C ASN A 146 17.88 1.24 16.19
N PHE A 147 19.04 1.45 15.58
CA PHE A 147 19.75 0.43 14.83
C PHE A 147 21.08 0.18 15.53
N ASP A 148 21.28 -1.03 16.04
CA ASP A 148 22.49 -1.39 16.81
C ASP A 148 23.65 -1.88 15.93
N GLY A 149 23.51 -1.80 14.60
CA GLY A 149 24.45 -2.35 13.63
C GLY A 149 24.08 -3.76 13.14
N HIS A 150 23.16 -4.44 13.81
CA HIS A 150 22.70 -5.79 13.48
C HIS A 150 21.19 -5.85 13.26
N VAL A 151 20.40 -5.28 14.18
CA VAL A 151 18.94 -5.35 14.20
C VAL A 151 18.36 -3.95 14.38
N ALA A 152 17.30 -3.66 13.63
CA ALA A 152 16.55 -2.41 13.73
C ALA A 152 15.38 -2.58 14.73
N HIS A 153 15.46 -1.91 15.88
CA HIS A 153 14.40 -1.92 16.89
C HIS A 153 13.43 -0.76 16.70
N ASN A 154 12.14 -1.03 16.88
CA ASN A 154 11.05 -0.07 16.66
C ASN A 154 11.17 0.62 15.28
N ASP A 155 11.50 -0.17 14.26
CA ASP A 155 11.75 0.28 12.91
C ASP A 155 10.44 0.58 12.17
N ILE A 156 9.79 1.65 12.58
CA ILE A 156 8.50 2.10 12.03
C ILE A 156 8.46 3.63 11.95
N ALA A 157 7.92 4.14 10.86
CA ALA A 157 7.63 5.54 10.64
C ALA A 157 6.25 5.75 10.02
N LEU A 158 5.68 6.92 10.27
CA LEU A 158 4.46 7.40 9.65
C LEU A 158 4.79 8.53 8.69
N ILE A 159 4.29 8.44 7.46
CA ILE A 159 4.35 9.50 6.46
C ILE A 159 2.96 10.13 6.36
N ARG A 160 2.83 11.40 6.74
CA ARG A 160 1.64 12.22 6.50
C ARG A 160 1.73 12.82 5.10
N LEU A 161 0.76 12.50 4.26
CA LEU A 161 0.66 13.02 2.90
C LEU A 161 0.22 14.49 2.89
N PRO A 162 0.63 15.29 1.89
CA PRO A 162 0.27 16.73 1.79
C PRO A 162 -1.22 16.97 1.50
N ARG A 163 -1.89 15.99 0.90
CA ARG A 163 -3.32 16.01 0.54
C ARG A 163 -3.94 14.65 0.77
N LEU A 164 -5.28 14.60 0.82
CA LEU A 164 -6.01 13.34 0.88
C LEU A 164 -5.80 12.53 -0.41
N VAL A 165 -5.70 11.23 -0.22
CA VAL A 165 -5.73 10.22 -1.28
C VAL A 165 -7.17 10.04 -1.75
N THR A 166 -7.35 9.93 -3.06
CA THR A 166 -8.61 9.46 -3.65
C THR A 166 -8.59 7.94 -3.62
N THR A 167 -9.52 7.29 -2.93
CA THR A 167 -9.63 5.83 -2.91
C THR A 167 -10.66 5.35 -3.92
N ILE A 168 -10.73 4.04 -4.13
CA ILE A 168 -11.76 3.41 -4.96
C ILE A 168 -13.20 3.72 -4.51
N LYS A 169 -13.39 4.12 -3.24
CA LYS A 169 -14.69 4.55 -2.74
C LYS A 169 -15.09 5.94 -3.24
N GLU A 170 -14.12 6.83 -3.44
CA GLU A 170 -14.37 8.17 -3.97
C GLU A 170 -14.36 8.16 -5.51
N ASP A 171 -13.51 7.34 -6.13
CA ASP A 171 -13.36 7.25 -7.58
C ASP A 171 -13.00 5.82 -8.02
N ALA A 172 -13.90 5.18 -8.77
CA ALA A 172 -13.65 3.83 -9.31
C ALA A 172 -12.51 3.78 -10.35
N GLN A 173 -12.00 4.93 -10.79
CA GLN A 173 -10.86 5.07 -11.70
C GLN A 173 -9.50 5.09 -10.99
N THR A 174 -9.42 4.62 -9.74
CA THR A 174 -8.14 4.39 -9.04
C THR A 174 -8.09 3.03 -8.35
N PHE A 175 -6.91 2.43 -8.30
CA PHE A 175 -6.65 1.20 -7.55
C PHE A 175 -5.97 1.51 -6.22
N VAL A 176 -6.63 2.35 -5.42
CA VAL A 176 -6.12 2.76 -4.11
C VAL A 176 -7.16 2.53 -3.03
N SER A 177 -6.77 1.85 -1.95
CA SER A 177 -7.62 1.55 -0.80
C SER A 177 -6.72 1.21 0.40
N PRO A 178 -7.06 1.61 1.64
CA PRO A 178 -6.20 1.36 2.79
C PRO A 178 -6.20 -0.12 3.22
N ILE A 179 -5.11 -0.56 3.84
CA ILE A 179 -5.04 -1.85 4.54
C ILE A 179 -5.67 -1.76 5.93
N CYS A 180 -6.16 -2.88 6.47
CA CYS A 180 -6.52 -2.97 7.87
C CYS A 180 -5.28 -3.21 8.73
N LEU A 181 -5.20 -2.55 9.88
CA LEU A 181 -4.16 -2.83 10.86
C LEU A 181 -4.59 -3.96 11.81
N PRO A 182 -3.66 -4.84 12.23
CA PRO A 182 -3.96 -5.83 13.25
C PRO A 182 -4.31 -5.12 14.57
N ASN A 183 -5.27 -5.67 15.32
CA ASN A 183 -5.58 -5.14 16.64
C ASN A 183 -4.36 -5.32 17.57
N SER A 184 -4.16 -4.39 18.50
CA SER A 184 -3.01 -4.31 19.42
C SER A 184 -2.84 -5.48 20.41
N ASN A 185 -3.67 -6.52 20.32
CA ASN A 185 -3.57 -7.70 21.17
C ASN A 185 -2.28 -8.48 20.82
N PRO A 186 -1.36 -8.72 21.77
CA PRO A 186 -0.14 -9.50 21.55
C PRO A 186 -0.39 -10.91 21.00
N SER A 187 -1.56 -11.51 21.27
CA SER A 187 -1.98 -12.79 20.70
C SER A 187 -2.18 -12.75 19.18
N ASN A 188 -2.24 -11.58 18.57
CA ASN A 188 -2.33 -11.39 17.13
C ASN A 188 -0.97 -11.49 16.43
N ASN A 189 0.13 -11.70 17.16
CA ASN A 189 1.40 -12.05 16.53
C ASN A 189 1.20 -13.34 15.70
N PRO A 190 1.54 -13.36 14.40
CA PRO A 190 1.35 -14.52 13.53
C PRO A 190 1.91 -15.82 14.12
N SER A 191 3.05 -15.76 14.81
CA SER A 191 3.67 -16.92 15.46
C SER A 191 2.86 -17.47 16.63
N SER A 192 1.91 -16.70 17.19
CA SER A 192 1.06 -17.06 18.33
C SER A 192 -0.40 -17.33 17.94
N SER A 193 -0.85 -16.86 16.78
CA SER A 193 -2.24 -16.99 16.29
C SER A 193 -2.48 -18.20 15.38
N GLY A 194 -1.47 -19.04 15.17
CA GLY A 194 -1.56 -20.22 14.29
C GLY A 194 -1.50 -19.90 12.79
N ILE A 195 -1.20 -18.65 12.43
CA ILE A 195 -0.95 -18.24 11.04
C ILE A 195 0.35 -18.91 10.58
N LYS A 196 0.25 -19.70 9.50
CA LYS A 196 1.39 -20.45 8.94
C LYS A 196 2.05 -19.74 7.78
N GLU A 197 1.31 -18.91 7.06
CA GLU A 197 1.76 -18.27 5.82
C GLU A 197 1.38 -16.79 5.84
N LEU A 198 2.30 -15.95 5.39
CA LEU A 198 2.14 -14.53 5.15
C LEU A 198 2.59 -14.21 3.73
N THR A 199 2.18 -13.07 3.19
CA THR A 199 2.59 -12.62 1.87
C THR A 199 3.35 -11.31 2.00
N VAL A 200 4.56 -11.22 1.45
CA VAL A 200 5.24 -9.94 1.22
C VAL A 200 4.88 -9.44 -0.17
N VAL A 201 4.70 -8.13 -0.31
CA VAL A 201 4.31 -7.49 -1.57
C VAL A 201 5.17 -6.26 -1.80
N GLY A 202 5.81 -6.14 -2.97
CA GLY A 202 6.71 -5.03 -3.26
C GLY A 202 7.40 -5.14 -4.62
N TRP A 203 8.34 -4.24 -4.89
CA TRP A 203 9.15 -4.19 -6.12
C TRP A 203 10.61 -4.58 -5.86
N GLY A 204 10.87 -5.34 -4.80
CA GLY A 204 12.20 -5.83 -4.46
C GLY A 204 12.75 -6.88 -5.44
N LYS A 205 14.03 -7.22 -5.28
CA LYS A 205 14.73 -8.17 -6.15
C LYS A 205 14.09 -9.54 -6.11
N THR A 206 13.76 -10.05 -7.29
CA THR A 206 13.37 -11.46 -7.44
C THR A 206 14.57 -12.38 -7.28
N SER A 207 14.31 -13.67 -7.01
CA SER A 207 15.36 -14.69 -6.84
C SER A 207 16.26 -14.84 -8.07
N TYR A 208 15.77 -14.49 -9.27
CA TYR A 208 16.51 -14.45 -10.54
C TYR A 208 17.49 -13.26 -10.64
N GLU A 209 17.15 -12.12 -10.03
CA GLU A 209 17.91 -10.86 -10.16
C GLU A 209 18.87 -10.59 -8.99
N ARG A 210 18.97 -11.50 -8.00
CA ARG A 210 19.86 -11.34 -6.84
C ARG A 210 21.31 -11.05 -7.22
N ASN A 211 21.79 -11.60 -8.33
CA ASN A 211 23.17 -11.43 -8.81
C ASN A 211 23.36 -10.26 -9.78
N ILE A 212 22.30 -9.51 -10.10
CA ILE A 212 22.36 -8.34 -10.98
C ILE A 212 22.43 -7.08 -10.10
N PHE A 213 23.53 -6.34 -10.21
CA PHE A 213 23.66 -5.00 -9.62
C PHE A 213 22.84 -4.01 -10.45
N ILE A 214 21.53 -3.93 -10.17
CA ILE A 214 20.69 -2.90 -10.77
C ILE A 214 20.91 -1.59 -10.01
N ASN A 215 21.58 -0.63 -10.65
CA ASN A 215 21.77 0.75 -10.16
C ASN A 215 20.46 1.57 -10.11
N LYS A 216 19.29 0.91 -10.08
CA LYS A 216 17.96 1.53 -9.99
C LYS A 216 17.34 1.35 -8.59
N GLY A 217 17.90 0.48 -7.74
CA GLY A 217 17.44 0.31 -6.36
C GLY A 217 16.18 -0.56 -6.16
N ILE A 218 15.33 -0.61 -7.18
CA ILE A 218 14.28 -1.63 -7.40
C ILE A 218 14.87 -2.92 -7.96
N GLY A 219 14.17 -4.03 -7.71
CA GLY A 219 14.53 -5.35 -8.20
C GLY A 219 13.45 -6.06 -9.00
N SER A 220 12.37 -5.36 -9.34
CA SER A 220 11.41 -5.72 -10.38
C SER A 220 10.72 -4.44 -10.88
N GLU A 221 10.40 -4.39 -12.17
CA GLU A 221 9.62 -3.28 -12.75
C GLU A 221 8.11 -3.45 -12.48
N ILE A 222 7.66 -4.69 -12.33
CA ILE A 222 6.27 -5.06 -12.03
C ILE A 222 6.14 -5.42 -10.55
N LEU A 223 5.06 -4.99 -9.89
CA LEU A 223 4.77 -5.34 -8.49
C LEU A 223 4.77 -6.86 -8.31
N GLN A 224 5.49 -7.36 -7.31
CA GLN A 224 5.62 -8.78 -7.00
C GLN A 224 4.92 -9.14 -5.70
N LYS A 225 4.55 -10.42 -5.57
CA LYS A 225 4.14 -11.03 -4.29
C LYS A 225 4.89 -12.33 -4.04
N LEU A 226 5.20 -12.58 -2.78
CA LEU A 226 5.85 -13.81 -2.34
C LEU A 226 5.23 -14.33 -1.05
N LYS A 227 4.91 -15.62 -1.03
CA LYS A 227 4.41 -16.32 0.16
C LYS A 227 5.58 -16.78 1.01
N LEU A 228 5.51 -16.49 2.29
CA LEU A 228 6.52 -16.80 3.30
C LEU A 228 5.88 -17.63 4.41
N ASN A 229 6.59 -18.66 4.86
CA ASN A 229 6.18 -19.45 6.02
C ASN A 229 6.57 -18.72 7.30
N VAL A 230 5.64 -18.59 8.23
CA VAL A 230 5.91 -18.01 9.56
C VAL A 230 6.86 -18.93 10.32
N VAL A 231 7.93 -18.36 10.85
CA VAL A 231 8.89 -19.04 11.71
C VAL A 231 8.57 -18.73 13.17
N PRO A 232 8.49 -19.74 14.04
CA PRO A 232 8.33 -19.52 15.48
C PRO A 232 9.44 -18.60 16.03
N PHE A 233 9.05 -17.64 16.86
CA PHE A 233 9.98 -16.65 17.43
C PHE A 233 11.16 -17.30 18.18
N SER A 234 10.93 -18.42 18.89
CA SER A 234 12.01 -19.13 19.58
C SER A 234 13.11 -19.59 18.63
N ILE A 235 12.72 -20.25 17.53
CA ILE A 235 13.65 -20.71 16.49
C ILE A 235 14.40 -19.53 15.90
N CYS A 236 13.69 -18.45 15.58
CA CYS A 236 14.31 -17.27 15.00
C CYS A 236 15.29 -16.60 15.97
N LYS A 237 14.96 -16.54 17.26
CA LYS A 237 15.82 -15.93 18.29
C LYS A 237 17.10 -16.71 18.51
N ASP A 238 17.05 -18.04 18.38
CA ASP A 238 18.24 -18.89 18.49
C ASP A 238 19.20 -18.70 17.30
N LEU A 239 18.68 -18.31 16.13
CA LEU A 239 19.47 -18.03 14.92
C LEU A 239 19.95 -16.57 14.83
N LEU A 240 19.09 -15.63 15.21
CA LEU A 240 19.32 -14.19 15.13
C LEU A 240 19.35 -13.61 16.55
N ASN A 241 20.55 -13.61 17.13
CA ASN A 241 20.79 -12.94 18.41
C ASN A 241 20.32 -11.47 18.32
N GLN A 242 19.70 -10.96 19.39
CA GLN A 242 19.22 -9.58 19.56
C GLN A 242 17.82 -9.25 19.01
N ILE A 243 17.09 -10.19 18.39
CA ILE A 243 15.68 -9.94 18.07
C ILE A 243 14.78 -9.89 19.32
N THR A 244 13.70 -9.11 19.24
CA THR A 244 12.68 -8.98 20.30
C THR A 244 11.30 -9.40 19.81
N LYS A 245 10.32 -9.50 20.72
CA LYS A 245 8.90 -9.78 20.39
C LYS A 245 8.23 -8.77 19.46
N CYS A 246 8.89 -7.65 19.16
CA CYS A 246 8.47 -6.68 18.16
C CYS A 246 8.83 -7.10 16.72
N HIS A 247 9.54 -8.22 16.54
CA HIS A 247 9.90 -8.77 15.24
C HIS A 247 9.05 -10.01 14.93
N ILE A 248 8.79 -10.21 13.65
CA ILE A 248 8.19 -11.42 13.08
C ILE A 248 9.22 -12.01 12.13
N CYS A 249 9.38 -13.33 12.17
CA CYS A 249 10.26 -14.03 11.26
C CYS A 249 9.43 -14.85 10.29
N ALA A 250 9.74 -14.74 9.01
CA ALA A 250 9.11 -15.50 7.95
C ALA A 250 10.18 -15.87 6.91
N LEU A 251 10.06 -17.05 6.31
CA LEU A 251 11.03 -17.56 5.35
C LEU A 251 10.31 -18.08 4.10
N GLY A 252 10.83 -17.73 2.92
CA GLY A 252 10.39 -18.31 1.66
C GLY A 252 10.86 -19.76 1.51
N LYS A 253 10.41 -20.43 0.45
CA LYS A 253 10.87 -21.78 0.10
C LYS A 253 12.14 -21.71 -0.74
N ASP A 254 13.04 -22.67 -0.59
CA ASP A 254 14.17 -22.97 -1.49
C ASP A 254 14.75 -21.77 -2.28
N GLY A 255 15.41 -20.87 -1.55
CA GLY A 255 16.11 -19.72 -2.15
C GLY A 255 15.22 -18.54 -2.54
N GLU A 256 13.91 -18.58 -2.35
CA GLU A 256 13.03 -17.41 -2.39
C GLU A 256 13.16 -16.61 -1.08
N ASP A 257 13.50 -15.34 -1.16
CA ASP A 257 13.65 -14.46 0.00
C ASP A 257 13.27 -13.02 -0.35
N SER A 258 12.82 -12.24 0.63
CA SER A 258 12.64 -10.80 0.48
C SER A 258 14.00 -10.12 0.33
N CYS A 259 14.16 -9.28 -0.69
CA CYS A 259 15.46 -8.71 -1.04
C CYS A 259 15.38 -7.17 -1.11
N ASN A 260 16.50 -6.54 -1.51
CA ASN A 260 16.58 -5.09 -1.74
C ASN A 260 15.38 -4.58 -2.55
N GLY A 261 14.75 -3.49 -2.09
CA GLY A 261 13.57 -2.88 -2.70
C GLY A 261 12.23 -3.24 -2.02
N ASP A 262 12.22 -4.21 -1.11
CA ASP A 262 11.06 -4.50 -0.24
C ASP A 262 11.15 -3.85 1.15
N SER A 263 12.20 -3.08 1.43
CA SER A 263 12.34 -2.37 2.72
C SER A 263 11.14 -1.49 3.01
N GLY A 264 10.49 -1.67 4.17
CA GLY A 264 9.29 -0.92 4.54
C GLY A 264 8.00 -1.35 3.84
N SER A 265 8.06 -2.29 2.89
CA SER A 265 6.89 -2.89 2.25
C SER A 265 6.09 -3.77 3.22
N PRO A 266 4.78 -4.00 2.97
CA PRO A 266 3.95 -4.73 3.91
C PRO A 266 4.17 -6.25 3.86
N LEU A 267 4.16 -6.86 5.05
CA LEU A 267 3.95 -8.29 5.26
C LEU A 267 2.50 -8.50 5.70
N ILE A 268 1.70 -9.16 4.87
CA ILE A 268 0.24 -9.24 5.04
C ILE A 268 -0.22 -10.67 5.28
N TYR A 269 -1.31 -10.81 6.05
CA TYR A 269 -2.08 -12.04 6.11
C TYR A 269 -3.23 -11.95 5.12
N VAL A 270 -3.30 -12.91 4.20
CA VAL A 270 -4.42 -13.07 3.26
C VAL A 270 -5.20 -14.31 3.70
N PRO A 271 -6.44 -14.16 4.21
CA PRO A 271 -7.24 -15.26 4.73
C PRO A 271 -7.71 -16.24 3.65
#